data_AF-A0A356TBB3-F1
#
_entry.id   AF-A0A356TBB3-F1
#
_cell.length_a   1.000
_cell.length_b   1.000
_cell.length_c   1.000
_cell.angle_alpha   90.00
_cell.angle_beta   90.00
_cell.angle_gamma   90.00
#
_symmetry.space_group_name_H-M   'P 1'
#
loop_
_entity.id
_entity.type
_entity.pdbx_description
1 polymer ?
#
loop_
_entity_poly.entity_id
_entity_poly.type
_entity_poly.pdbx_seq_one_letter_code
_entity_poly.pdbx_strand_id
1 'polypeptide(L)'
;WVRFGEEHRFVHHFLSIRGRYTADSPYDDSLSGYWFNGTAGCLPDGTTHMSATLEVDRRSESPRHHTGYFYSYHPDMPRTRCGGGNARFPEICRDCNRWEAIRLAPSCDDTDHGCYWGETFEVGDAELAADPDRFTFSKGEWTCLEMRVRLNTPGVADGEMEYWIDDAPAFAVRDMRWRTVDTVALNRVELQHYINGSNWFGTPEQSNEVWFDDVVISTRRVGCR
;
A
#
# COMPACT_ATOMS: atom_id res chain seq x y z
N TRP A 1 -8.01 5.54 -16.03
CA TRP A 1 -8.21 6.96 -15.69
C TRP A 1 -8.72 7.12 -14.27
N VAL A 2 -8.28 8.17 -13.58
CA VAL A 2 -8.79 8.61 -12.27
C VAL A 2 -9.17 10.09 -12.35
N ARG A 3 -10.25 10.47 -11.66
CA ARG A 3 -10.58 11.88 -11.42
C ARG A 3 -10.89 12.07 -9.94
N PHE A 4 -10.19 12.97 -9.28
CA PHE A 4 -10.53 13.41 -7.93
C PHE A 4 -11.52 14.57 -8.00
N GLY A 5 -12.50 14.63 -7.11
CA GLY A 5 -13.43 15.76 -7.02
C GLY A 5 -12.72 17.07 -6.67
N GLU A 6 -13.31 18.21 -7.04
CA GLU A 6 -12.76 19.54 -6.73
C GLU A 6 -12.53 19.74 -5.22
N GLU A 7 -13.43 19.20 -4.40
CA GLU A 7 -13.36 19.25 -2.95
C GLU A 7 -12.59 18.07 -2.31
N HIS A 8 -12.06 17.14 -3.12
CA HIS A 8 -11.37 15.95 -2.59
C HIS A 8 -10.18 16.34 -1.72
N ARG A 9 -10.14 15.87 -0.47
CA ARG A 9 -9.06 16.20 0.47
C ARG A 9 -8.12 15.05 0.73
N PHE A 10 -8.63 13.84 0.93
CA PHE A 10 -7.79 12.72 1.33
C PHE A 10 -8.42 11.37 1.05
N VAL A 11 -7.58 10.36 1.00
CA VAL A 11 -7.94 8.94 0.94
C VAL A 11 -6.92 8.17 1.77
N HIS A 12 -7.33 7.06 2.37
CA HIS A 12 -6.51 6.20 3.20
C HIS A 12 -6.63 4.79 2.61
N HIS A 13 -5.84 4.47 1.58
CA HIS A 13 -5.94 3.39 0.59
C HIS A 13 -6.72 3.79 -0.66
N PHE A 14 -5.96 3.95 -1.76
CA PHE A 14 -6.45 4.36 -3.07
C PHE A 14 -6.32 3.29 -4.16
N LEU A 15 -5.10 2.88 -4.53
CA LEU A 15 -4.89 1.83 -5.55
C LEU A 15 -3.91 0.79 -5.04
N SER A 16 -4.35 -0.45 -4.87
CA SER A 16 -3.51 -1.54 -4.37
C SER A 16 -3.29 -2.63 -5.41
N ILE A 17 -2.05 -3.06 -5.58
CA ILE A 17 -1.68 -4.34 -6.19
C ILE A 17 -1.15 -5.23 -5.06
N ARG A 18 -1.81 -6.37 -4.83
CA ARG A 18 -1.47 -7.30 -3.75
C ARG A 18 -1.11 -8.68 -4.28
N GLY A 19 -0.28 -9.36 -3.51
CA GLY A 19 0.08 -10.74 -3.75
C GLY A 19 -0.29 -11.62 -2.56
N ARG A 20 -0.61 -12.87 -2.87
CA ARG A 20 -0.88 -13.92 -1.88
C ARG A 20 -0.29 -15.24 -2.34
N TYR A 21 -0.14 -16.16 -1.41
CA TYR A 21 0.20 -17.54 -1.70
C TYR A 21 -0.71 -18.17 -2.77
N THR A 22 -0.13 -19.06 -3.58
CA THR A 22 -0.77 -19.82 -4.66
C THR A 22 -1.24 -21.19 -4.16
N ALA A 23 -1.95 -21.94 -5.00
CA ALA A 23 -2.45 -23.27 -4.66
C ALA A 23 -1.34 -24.29 -4.33
N ASP A 24 -0.12 -24.08 -4.81
CA ASP A 24 1.05 -24.95 -4.56
C ASP A 24 1.74 -24.63 -3.21
N SER A 25 1.26 -23.63 -2.50
CA SER A 25 1.73 -23.27 -1.16
C SER A 25 1.34 -24.34 -0.13
N PRO A 26 2.11 -24.50 0.97
CA PRO A 26 1.66 -25.29 2.13
C PRO A 26 0.43 -24.67 2.85
N TYR A 27 -0.02 -23.50 2.42
CA TYR A 27 -1.15 -22.75 2.96
C TYR A 27 -2.43 -23.03 2.17
N ASP A 28 -3.56 -23.23 2.86
CA ASP A 28 -4.85 -23.56 2.25
C ASP A 28 -5.93 -22.49 2.53
N ASP A 29 -7.18 -22.76 2.15
CA ASP A 29 -8.29 -21.82 2.36
C ASP A 29 -8.68 -21.62 3.83
N SER A 30 -8.15 -22.39 4.79
CA SER A 30 -8.36 -22.11 6.22
C SER A 30 -7.66 -20.81 6.67
N LEU A 31 -6.66 -20.40 5.89
CA LEU A 31 -6.02 -19.10 5.99
C LEU A 31 -6.78 -18.03 5.21
N SER A 32 -7.81 -18.37 4.42
CA SER A 32 -8.64 -17.38 3.72
C SER A 32 -9.52 -16.58 4.70
N GLY A 33 -9.41 -15.27 4.60
CA GLY A 33 -10.23 -14.32 5.34
C GLY A 33 -10.00 -12.94 4.76
N TYR A 34 -11.01 -12.07 4.77
CA TYR A 34 -10.88 -10.69 4.29
C TYR A 34 -9.63 -10.01 4.90
N TRP A 35 -9.34 -10.33 6.17
CA TRP A 35 -8.22 -9.81 6.97
C TRP A 35 -6.88 -10.55 6.82
N PHE A 36 -6.82 -11.72 6.16
CA PHE A 36 -5.55 -12.46 5.98
C PHE A 36 -4.60 -11.76 4.99
N ASN A 37 -5.12 -10.92 4.10
CA ASN A 37 -4.37 -10.31 3.01
C ASN A 37 -3.49 -9.12 3.43
N GLY A 38 -2.93 -9.18 4.64
CA GLY A 38 -2.33 -8.06 5.36
C GLY A 38 -3.17 -7.70 6.58
N THR A 39 -2.74 -8.16 7.74
CA THR A 39 -3.25 -7.64 9.01
C THR A 39 -2.40 -6.44 9.40
N ALA A 40 -3.03 -5.26 9.48
CA ALA A 40 -2.33 -4.04 9.86
C ALA A 40 -1.64 -4.21 11.23
N GLY A 41 -0.37 -3.81 11.31
CA GLY A 41 0.44 -4.01 12.50
C GLY A 41 1.32 -5.27 12.46
N CYS A 42 1.13 -6.18 11.50
CA CYS A 42 1.94 -7.38 11.34
C CYS A 42 3.03 -7.24 10.25
N LEU A 43 4.23 -7.78 10.49
CA LEU A 43 5.29 -7.92 9.50
C LEU A 43 5.06 -9.18 8.66
N PRO A 44 4.93 -9.08 7.33
CA PRO A 44 4.94 -10.25 6.46
C PRO A 44 6.32 -10.92 6.46
N ASP A 45 6.41 -12.24 6.48
CA ASP A 45 7.68 -12.98 6.32
C ASP A 45 8.01 -13.30 4.84
N GLY A 46 7.15 -12.87 3.92
CA GLY A 46 7.28 -13.07 2.48
C GLY A 46 6.79 -14.45 2.00
N THR A 47 6.15 -15.24 2.85
CA THR A 47 5.63 -16.57 2.52
C THR A 47 4.13 -16.59 2.23
N THR A 48 3.40 -15.56 2.64
CA THR A 48 1.94 -15.56 2.64
C THR A 48 1.32 -14.46 1.79
N HIS A 49 1.81 -13.23 1.92
CA HIS A 49 1.23 -12.06 1.28
C HIS A 49 2.22 -10.88 1.16
N MET A 50 1.86 -9.94 0.30
CA MET A 50 2.50 -8.63 0.16
C MET A 50 1.47 -7.62 -0.34
N SER A 51 1.74 -6.33 -0.13
CA SER A 51 0.94 -5.27 -0.75
C SER A 51 1.81 -4.09 -1.15
N ALA A 52 1.58 -3.56 -2.34
CA ALA A 52 1.99 -2.22 -2.72
C ALA A 52 0.73 -1.40 -2.95
N THR A 53 0.54 -0.36 -2.15
CA THR A 53 -0.57 0.57 -2.28
C THR A 53 -0.03 1.93 -2.71
N LEU A 54 -0.49 2.42 -3.85
CA LEU A 54 -0.34 3.82 -4.22
C LEU A 54 -1.40 4.61 -3.46
N GLU A 55 -0.92 5.57 -2.70
CA GLU A 55 -1.70 6.51 -1.91
C GLU A 55 -1.60 7.91 -2.50
N VAL A 56 -2.56 8.76 -2.11
CA VAL A 56 -2.54 10.19 -2.41
C VAL A 56 -2.41 10.94 -1.10
N ASP A 57 -1.39 11.79 -1.01
CA ASP A 57 -1.02 12.48 0.21
C ASP A 57 -2.13 13.43 0.69
N ARG A 58 -2.42 13.26 1.98
CA ARG A 58 -3.48 13.94 2.72
C ARG A 58 -3.01 15.23 3.39
N ARG A 59 -1.70 15.47 3.46
CA ARG A 59 -1.14 16.69 4.06
C ARG A 59 -1.66 17.87 3.24
N SER A 60 -2.23 18.87 3.92
CA SER A 60 -2.69 20.09 3.28
C SER A 60 -1.55 21.02 2.87
N GLU A 61 -0.32 20.69 3.29
CA GLU A 61 0.88 21.48 3.08
C GLU A 61 1.41 21.27 1.66
N SER A 62 1.56 22.37 0.92
CA SER A 62 2.38 22.39 -0.28
C SER A 62 3.84 22.09 0.09
N PRO A 63 4.60 21.36 -0.74
CA PRO A 63 4.21 20.83 -2.05
C PRO A 63 3.60 19.43 -2.02
N ARG A 64 3.40 18.82 -0.84
CA ARG A 64 2.98 17.41 -0.71
C ARG A 64 1.49 17.18 -0.89
N HIS A 65 0.67 18.21 -0.84
CA HIS A 65 -0.77 18.04 -1.04
C HIS A 65 -1.11 17.37 -2.39
N HIS A 66 -1.83 16.24 -2.34
CA HIS A 66 -2.21 15.42 -3.49
C HIS A 66 -1.05 14.75 -4.25
N THR A 67 0.13 14.64 -3.65
CA THR A 67 1.21 13.86 -4.24
C THR A 67 1.00 12.37 -4.09
N GLY A 68 1.39 11.60 -5.11
CA GLY A 68 1.45 10.15 -5.02
C GLY A 68 2.60 9.67 -4.13
N TYR A 69 2.36 8.63 -3.33
CA TYR A 69 3.40 7.92 -2.60
C TYR A 69 3.02 6.45 -2.43
N PHE A 70 4.00 5.59 -2.19
CA PHE A 70 3.72 4.19 -1.88
C PHE A 70 3.64 3.95 -0.39
N TYR A 71 2.70 3.09 -0.01
CA TYR A 71 2.55 2.51 1.30
C TYR A 71 2.49 0.99 1.16
N SER A 72 3.48 0.28 1.69
CA SER A 72 3.71 -1.12 1.31
C SER A 72 3.92 -2.05 2.50
N TYR A 73 3.45 -3.30 2.35
CA TYR A 73 3.74 -4.39 3.28
C TYR A 73 4.69 -5.41 2.64
N HIS A 74 5.89 -5.53 3.21
CA HIS A 74 6.98 -6.42 2.78
C HIS A 74 7.86 -6.87 3.95
N PRO A 75 8.72 -7.90 3.80
CA PRO A 75 9.47 -8.48 4.91
C PRO A 75 10.59 -7.61 5.49
N ASP A 76 11.04 -6.62 4.73
CA ASP A 76 12.14 -5.74 5.13
C ASP A 76 11.68 -4.45 5.80
N MET A 77 10.37 -4.27 6.02
CA MET A 77 9.85 -3.03 6.60
C MET A 77 10.42 -2.75 8.00
N PRO A 78 10.65 -1.48 8.34
CA PRO A 78 11.12 -1.10 9.67
C PRO A 78 10.05 -1.35 10.73
N ARG A 79 10.50 -1.77 11.91
CA ARG A 79 9.66 -1.81 13.11
C ARG A 79 9.22 -0.39 13.48
N THR A 80 7.93 -0.25 13.74
CA THR A 80 7.32 0.99 14.25
C THR A 80 6.78 0.78 15.67
N ARG A 81 6.31 1.85 16.31
CA ARG A 81 5.58 1.74 17.58
C ARG A 81 4.10 1.52 17.28
N CYS A 82 3.45 0.66 18.06
CA CYS A 82 1.98 0.50 17.98
C CYS A 82 1.22 1.78 18.40
N GLY A 83 1.92 2.78 18.96
CA GLY A 83 1.38 3.99 19.57
C GLY A 83 1.24 3.80 21.08
N GLY A 84 1.77 4.74 21.89
CA GLY A 84 1.74 4.68 23.35
C GLY A 84 0.32 4.83 23.91
N GLY A 85 -0.45 3.73 23.92
CA GLY A 85 -1.86 3.71 24.33
C GLY A 85 -2.83 3.13 23.29
N ASN A 86 -2.35 2.50 22.21
CA ASN A 86 -3.25 1.87 21.25
C ASN A 86 -3.97 0.67 21.88
N ALA A 87 -5.25 0.85 22.23
CA ALA A 87 -6.12 -0.19 22.79
C ALA A 87 -6.22 -1.45 21.91
N ARG A 88 -5.82 -1.37 20.63
CA ARG A 88 -5.84 -2.50 19.69
C ARG A 88 -4.58 -3.36 19.74
N PHE A 89 -3.54 -3.01 20.49
CA PHE A 89 -2.32 -3.84 20.55
C PHE A 89 -2.60 -5.32 20.91
N PRO A 90 -3.45 -5.63 21.91
CA PRO A 90 -3.83 -7.03 22.19
C PRO A 90 -4.54 -7.72 21.01
N GLU A 91 -5.37 -6.98 20.27
CA GLU A 91 -6.03 -7.51 19.07
C GLU A 91 -5.04 -7.79 17.95
N ILE A 92 -4.14 -6.84 17.66
CA ILE A 92 -3.07 -6.99 16.66
C ILE A 92 -2.21 -8.21 17.03
N CYS A 93 -1.84 -8.35 18.30
CA CYS A 93 -1.08 -9.51 18.75
C CYS A 93 -1.81 -10.83 18.53
N ARG A 94 -3.10 -10.90 18.89
CA ARG A 94 -3.91 -12.08 18.60
C ARG A 94 -4.01 -12.36 17.10
N ASP A 95 -4.16 -11.32 16.30
CA ASP A 95 -4.38 -11.44 14.86
C ASP A 95 -3.09 -11.86 14.13
N CYS A 96 -1.91 -11.32 14.50
CA CYS A 96 -0.62 -11.75 13.95
C CYS A 96 -0.23 -13.16 14.40
N ASN A 97 -0.61 -13.58 15.61
CA ASN A 97 -0.37 -14.94 16.14
C ASN A 97 -1.53 -15.91 15.87
N ARG A 98 -2.52 -15.50 15.05
CA ARG A 98 -3.72 -16.30 14.81
C ARG A 98 -3.42 -17.67 14.19
N TRP A 99 -2.33 -17.78 13.45
CA TRP A 99 -1.97 -18.97 12.70
C TRP A 99 -0.59 -19.47 13.12
N GLU A 100 -0.54 -20.63 13.78
CA GLU A 100 0.72 -21.25 14.23
C GLU A 100 1.71 -21.53 13.08
N ALA A 101 1.18 -21.76 11.87
CA ALA A 101 1.96 -22.09 10.69
C ALA A 101 2.64 -20.88 10.01
N ILE A 102 2.38 -19.65 10.49
CA ILE A 102 2.87 -18.42 9.87
C ILE A 102 3.61 -17.61 10.93
N ARG A 103 4.76 -17.06 10.56
CA ARG A 103 5.50 -16.14 11.43
C ARG A 103 5.25 -14.71 10.99
N LEU A 104 4.10 -14.17 11.37
CA LEU A 104 3.88 -12.74 11.28
C LEU A 104 4.37 -12.10 12.57
N ALA A 105 5.46 -11.32 12.53
CA ALA A 105 5.80 -10.48 13.69
C ALA A 105 4.67 -9.46 13.91
N PRO A 106 4.38 -8.97 15.13
CA PRO A 106 5.39 -8.55 16.10
C PRO A 106 5.69 -9.55 17.20
N SER A 107 6.83 -9.35 17.86
CA SER A 107 7.14 -9.96 19.15
C SER A 107 6.17 -9.40 20.21
N CYS A 108 5.05 -10.09 20.42
CA CYS A 108 4.02 -9.72 21.41
C CYS A 108 4.48 -9.82 22.87
N ASP A 109 5.71 -10.27 23.07
CA ASP A 109 6.36 -10.42 24.37
C ASP A 109 7.25 -9.21 24.76
N ASP A 110 7.31 -8.17 23.91
CA ASP A 110 8.16 -7.00 24.15
C ASP A 110 7.40 -5.87 24.87
N THR A 111 7.98 -5.37 25.96
CA THR A 111 7.50 -4.20 26.72
C THR A 111 7.43 -2.92 25.87
N ASP A 112 8.11 -2.89 24.73
CA ASP A 112 8.15 -1.74 23.83
C ASP A 112 6.98 -1.68 22.83
N HIS A 113 6.06 -2.66 22.83
CA HIS A 113 4.87 -2.69 21.96
C HIS A 113 5.20 -2.38 20.48
N GLY A 114 5.99 -3.24 19.83
CA GLY A 114 6.36 -3.10 18.42
C GLY A 114 5.23 -3.49 17.46
N CYS A 115 5.03 -2.71 16.39
CA CYS A 115 4.09 -3.03 15.30
C CYS A 115 4.73 -2.70 13.95
N TYR A 116 4.07 -3.14 12.88
CA TYR A 116 4.45 -2.87 11.50
C TYR A 116 3.27 -2.26 10.74
N TRP A 117 3.28 -0.94 10.62
CA TRP A 117 2.22 -0.16 9.98
C TRP A 117 2.58 0.21 8.55
N GLY A 118 3.09 -0.70 7.72
CA GLY A 118 3.54 -0.39 6.36
C GLY A 118 4.79 0.50 6.29
N GLU A 119 5.55 0.41 5.20
CA GLU A 119 6.63 1.34 4.87
C GLU A 119 6.16 2.36 3.83
N THR A 120 6.48 3.63 4.09
CA THR A 120 6.17 4.74 3.20
C THR A 120 7.38 5.05 2.33
N PHE A 121 7.15 5.11 1.01
CA PHE A 121 8.14 5.55 0.05
C PHE A 121 7.59 6.77 -0.69
N GLU A 122 8.24 7.91 -0.50
CA GLU A 122 7.82 9.19 -1.06
C GLU A 122 8.99 9.89 -1.76
N VAL A 123 8.65 10.73 -2.74
CA VAL A 123 9.62 11.64 -3.36
C VAL A 123 10.23 12.59 -2.32
N GLY A 124 11.53 12.85 -2.43
CA GLY A 124 12.22 13.80 -1.56
C GLY A 124 11.78 15.24 -1.79
N ASP A 125 11.81 16.08 -0.75
CA ASP A 125 11.30 17.47 -0.82
C ASP A 125 11.94 18.30 -1.95
N ALA A 126 13.25 18.13 -2.19
CA ALA A 126 13.96 18.87 -3.23
C ALA A 126 13.55 18.48 -4.65
N GLU A 127 13.31 17.19 -4.91
CA GLU A 127 12.84 16.71 -6.22
C GLU A 127 11.38 17.13 -6.43
N LEU A 128 10.54 16.99 -5.40
CA LEU A 128 9.16 17.43 -5.44
C LEU A 128 9.04 18.95 -5.68
N ALA A 129 9.88 19.76 -5.04
CA ALA A 129 9.87 21.20 -5.24
C ALA A 129 10.36 21.62 -6.65
N ALA A 130 11.19 20.79 -7.29
CA ALA A 130 11.71 21.06 -8.63
C ALA A 130 10.67 20.77 -9.73
N ASP A 131 9.78 19.80 -9.52
CA ASP A 131 8.76 19.37 -10.49
C ASP A 131 7.51 18.83 -9.77
N PRO A 132 6.68 19.69 -9.16
CA PRO A 132 5.54 19.25 -8.36
C PRO A 132 4.46 18.55 -9.19
N ASP A 133 4.24 19.00 -10.42
CA ASP A 133 3.18 18.49 -11.30
C ASP A 133 3.44 17.03 -11.69
N ARG A 134 4.71 16.60 -11.77
CA ARG A 134 5.09 15.20 -12.05
C ARG A 134 4.63 14.20 -10.98
N PHE A 135 4.40 14.64 -9.75
CA PHE A 135 4.04 13.78 -8.63
C PHE A 135 2.61 13.96 -8.13
N THR A 136 1.93 15.03 -8.57
CA THR A 136 0.66 15.49 -8.00
C THR A 136 -0.52 15.09 -8.88
N PHE A 137 -1.60 14.61 -8.27
CA PHE A 137 -2.86 14.37 -8.97
C PHE A 137 -3.70 15.65 -9.01
N SER A 138 -4.14 16.05 -10.21
CA SER A 138 -5.06 17.18 -10.37
C SER A 138 -6.45 16.85 -9.81
N LYS A 139 -7.09 17.85 -9.19
CA LYS A 139 -8.51 17.79 -8.81
C LYS A 139 -9.37 18.34 -9.93
N GLY A 140 -10.58 17.81 -10.07
CA GLY A 140 -11.56 18.26 -11.07
C GLY A 140 -11.27 17.77 -12.49
N GLU A 141 -10.12 17.15 -12.74
CA GLU A 141 -9.66 16.73 -14.07
C GLU A 141 -9.39 15.22 -14.12
N TRP A 142 -9.49 14.64 -15.32
CA TRP A 142 -9.12 13.24 -15.55
C TRP A 142 -7.62 13.13 -15.72
N THR A 143 -7.00 12.27 -14.91
CA THR A 143 -5.59 11.91 -14.98
C THR A 143 -5.47 10.45 -15.39
N CYS A 144 -4.58 10.17 -16.32
CA CYS A 144 -4.19 8.81 -16.61
C CYS A 144 -3.20 8.33 -15.54
N LEU A 145 -3.59 7.30 -14.81
CA LEU A 145 -2.75 6.65 -13.81
C LEU A 145 -2.43 5.23 -14.25
N GLU A 146 -1.15 4.89 -14.26
CA GLU A 146 -0.67 3.53 -14.41
C GLU A 146 0.24 3.17 -13.22
N MET A 147 0.04 1.98 -12.64
CA MET A 147 0.89 1.43 -11.57
C MET A 147 1.38 0.05 -11.97
N ARG A 148 2.66 -0.23 -11.71
CA ARG A 148 3.28 -1.55 -11.92
C ARG A 148 3.93 -2.05 -10.64
N VAL A 149 3.78 -3.35 -10.39
CA VAL A 149 4.57 -4.09 -9.40
C VAL A 149 5.23 -5.28 -10.09
N ARG A 150 6.50 -5.49 -9.80
CA ARG A 150 7.27 -6.68 -10.19
C ARG A 150 7.76 -7.36 -8.92
N LEU A 151 7.34 -8.61 -8.71
CA LEU A 151 7.85 -9.41 -7.61
C LEU A 151 9.32 -9.75 -7.82
N ASN A 152 10.04 -9.91 -6.71
CA ASN A 152 11.42 -10.35 -6.73
C ASN A 152 11.54 -11.86 -6.97
N THR A 153 12.73 -12.28 -7.40
CA THR A 153 13.21 -13.66 -7.35
C THR A 153 13.45 -14.03 -5.88
N PRO A 154 12.93 -15.16 -5.37
CA PRO A 154 13.19 -15.59 -4.00
C PRO A 154 14.69 -15.62 -3.67
N GLY A 155 15.08 -15.00 -2.55
CA GLY A 155 16.49 -14.86 -2.13
C GLY A 155 17.25 -13.69 -2.75
N VAL A 156 16.65 -12.96 -3.70
CA VAL A 156 17.23 -11.75 -4.32
C VAL A 156 16.27 -10.58 -4.10
N ALA A 157 16.79 -9.38 -3.88
CA ALA A 157 16.01 -8.16 -3.77
C ALA A 157 16.01 -7.43 -5.13
N ASP A 158 15.37 -8.02 -6.15
CA ASP A 158 15.27 -7.48 -7.52
C ASP A 158 13.82 -7.13 -7.90
N GLY A 159 12.96 -6.95 -6.90
CA GLY A 159 11.57 -6.53 -7.06
C GLY A 159 11.47 -5.02 -7.19
N GLU A 160 10.34 -4.56 -7.73
CA GLU A 160 10.16 -3.15 -8.07
C GLU A 160 8.69 -2.75 -7.95
N MET A 161 8.43 -1.48 -7.67
CA MET A 161 7.13 -0.84 -7.86
C MET A 161 7.31 0.56 -8.43
N GLU A 162 6.41 0.98 -9.29
CA GLU A 162 6.46 2.31 -9.91
C GLU A 162 5.09 2.73 -10.43
N TYR A 163 4.90 4.03 -10.61
CA TYR A 163 3.70 4.59 -11.21
C TYR A 163 4.00 5.75 -12.15
N TRP A 164 3.05 6.01 -13.05
CA TRP A 164 3.06 7.08 -14.04
C TRP A 164 1.80 7.93 -13.89
N ILE A 165 1.96 9.23 -14.11
CA ILE A 165 0.87 10.21 -14.22
C ILE A 165 0.96 10.78 -15.63
N ASP A 166 -0.12 10.65 -16.41
CA ASP A 166 -0.19 11.15 -17.80
C ASP A 166 1.01 10.73 -18.65
N ASP A 167 1.35 9.43 -18.58
CA ASP A 167 2.48 8.76 -19.23
C ASP A 167 3.89 9.20 -18.75
N ALA A 168 3.99 10.25 -17.94
CA ALA A 168 5.24 10.68 -17.33
C ALA A 168 5.61 9.76 -16.15
N PRO A 169 6.86 9.23 -16.06
CA PRO A 169 7.29 8.45 -14.90
C PRO A 169 7.29 9.32 -13.66
N ALA A 170 6.41 9.03 -12.71
CA ALA A 170 6.32 9.81 -11.48
C ALA A 170 7.35 9.30 -10.47
N PHE A 171 7.16 8.11 -9.91
CA PHE A 171 8.04 7.58 -8.87
C PHE A 171 8.26 6.08 -9.00
N ALA A 172 9.43 5.62 -8.61
CA ALA A 172 9.82 4.21 -8.65
C ALA A 172 10.66 3.83 -7.42
N VAL A 173 10.39 2.64 -6.89
CA VAL A 173 11.20 1.98 -5.87
C VAL A 173 11.72 0.68 -6.45
N ARG A 174 13.04 0.49 -6.35
CA ARG A 174 13.76 -0.69 -6.84
C ARG A 174 14.34 -1.45 -5.65
N ASP A 175 14.99 -2.57 -5.93
CA ASP A 175 15.67 -3.41 -4.94
C ASP A 175 14.75 -3.92 -3.82
N MET A 176 13.47 -4.15 -4.14
CA MET A 176 12.47 -4.60 -3.19
C MET A 176 12.52 -6.11 -3.02
N ARG A 177 12.38 -6.58 -1.77
CA ARG A 177 12.07 -7.97 -1.47
C ARG A 177 10.60 -8.07 -1.08
N TRP A 178 9.77 -8.55 -1.99
CA TRP A 178 8.33 -8.74 -1.77
C TRP A 178 7.99 -10.12 -1.19
N ARG A 179 8.76 -11.14 -1.58
CA ARG A 179 8.54 -12.54 -1.21
C ARG A 179 9.85 -13.28 -0.94
N THR A 180 9.74 -14.34 -0.14
CA THR A 180 10.86 -15.26 0.19
C THR A 180 10.68 -16.64 -0.45
N VAL A 181 9.51 -16.91 -1.03
CA VAL A 181 9.15 -18.15 -1.74
C VAL A 181 8.52 -17.82 -3.09
N ASP A 182 8.58 -18.76 -4.03
CA ASP A 182 7.98 -18.61 -5.37
C ASP A 182 6.45 -18.80 -5.38
N THR A 183 5.91 -19.43 -4.33
CA THR A 183 4.49 -19.65 -4.14
C THR A 183 3.71 -18.41 -3.72
N VAL A 184 4.31 -17.21 -3.64
CA VAL A 184 3.55 -15.94 -3.51
C VAL A 184 3.48 -15.24 -4.86
N ALA A 185 2.27 -14.97 -5.36
CA ALA A 185 2.02 -14.35 -6.66
C ALA A 185 1.07 -13.15 -6.57
N LEU A 186 1.19 -12.20 -7.50
CA LEU A 186 0.23 -11.11 -7.65
C LEU A 186 -1.11 -11.68 -8.13
N ASN A 187 -2.17 -11.46 -7.35
CA ASN A 187 -3.48 -12.06 -7.63
C ASN A 187 -4.66 -11.18 -7.22
N ARG A 188 -4.41 -9.92 -6.85
CA ARG A 188 -5.47 -8.98 -6.47
C ARG A 188 -5.10 -7.55 -6.85
N VAL A 189 -6.08 -6.86 -7.42
CA VAL A 189 -6.08 -5.42 -7.64
C VAL A 189 -7.28 -4.86 -6.90
N GLU A 190 -7.08 -3.74 -6.19
CA GLU A 190 -8.15 -3.05 -5.46
C GLU A 190 -8.16 -1.58 -5.84
N LEU A 191 -9.32 -1.14 -6.33
CA LEU A 191 -9.65 0.27 -6.44
C LEU A 191 -10.38 0.66 -5.15
N GLN A 192 -9.83 1.62 -4.44
CA GLN A 192 -10.27 1.95 -3.10
C GLN A 192 -10.50 3.46 -2.98
N HIS A 193 -11.45 3.81 -2.14
CA HIS A 193 -11.62 5.16 -1.61
C HIS A 193 -11.90 5.00 -0.11
N TYR A 194 -10.96 4.36 0.58
CA TYR A 194 -11.16 3.98 1.97
C TYR A 194 -10.82 5.16 2.88
N ILE A 195 -11.72 5.45 3.82
CA ILE A 195 -11.55 6.48 4.85
C ILE A 195 -12.04 5.86 6.15
N ASN A 196 -11.13 5.62 7.11
CA ASN A 196 -11.51 4.97 8.37
C ASN A 196 -11.88 5.98 9.47
N GLY A 197 -13.19 6.12 9.70
CA GLY A 197 -13.72 6.43 11.02
C GLY A 197 -13.57 7.88 11.48
N SER A 198 -14.62 8.38 12.13
CA SER A 198 -14.64 9.73 12.71
C SER A 198 -13.61 9.96 13.80
N ASN A 199 -13.14 8.89 14.45
CA ASN A 199 -12.12 8.97 15.50
C ASN A 199 -10.73 9.31 14.96
N TRP A 200 -10.45 9.03 13.68
CA TRP A 200 -9.14 9.30 13.06
C TRP A 200 -9.20 10.48 12.09
N PHE A 201 -10.33 10.63 11.38
CA PHE A 201 -10.47 11.63 10.32
C PHE A 201 -11.60 12.64 10.55
N GLY A 202 -12.27 12.59 11.70
CA GLY A 202 -13.39 13.48 12.02
C GLY A 202 -14.67 13.15 11.25
N THR A 203 -15.71 13.93 11.50
CA THR A 203 -16.94 13.88 10.70
C THR A 203 -16.64 14.48 9.32
N PRO A 204 -17.10 13.87 8.21
CA PRO A 204 -16.95 14.47 6.89
C PRO A 204 -17.55 15.89 6.85
N GLU A 205 -16.76 16.89 6.45
CA GLU A 205 -17.20 18.29 6.39
C GLU A 205 -17.45 18.80 4.96
N GLN A 206 -17.12 17.98 3.94
CA GLN A 206 -17.21 18.33 2.52
C GLN A 206 -17.34 17.08 1.64
N SER A 207 -17.64 17.26 0.34
CA SER A 207 -17.61 16.15 -0.62
C SER A 207 -16.19 15.61 -0.77
N ASN A 208 -16.05 14.29 -0.86
CA ASN A 208 -14.76 13.64 -1.05
C ASN A 208 -14.97 12.48 -2.02
N GLU A 209 -14.90 12.78 -3.31
CA GLU A 209 -15.27 11.85 -4.38
C GLU A 209 -14.07 11.51 -5.25
N VAL A 210 -14.09 10.30 -5.80
CA VAL A 210 -13.15 9.81 -6.81
C VAL A 210 -13.90 8.99 -7.85
N TRP A 211 -13.55 9.17 -9.12
CA TRP A 211 -14.06 8.37 -10.23
C TRP A 211 -12.92 7.58 -10.87
N PHE A 212 -13.22 6.36 -11.29
CA PHE A 212 -12.33 5.48 -12.05
C PHE A 212 -13.00 5.16 -13.37
N ASP A 213 -12.22 5.18 -14.46
CA ASP A 213 -12.71 4.82 -15.80
C ASP A 213 -11.61 4.11 -16.62
N ASP A 214 -12.02 3.32 -17.61
CA ASP A 214 -11.17 2.45 -18.46
C ASP A 214 -10.09 1.69 -17.68
N VAL A 215 -10.51 0.92 -16.68
CA VAL A 215 -9.60 0.12 -15.86
C VAL A 215 -9.07 -1.06 -16.67
N VAL A 216 -7.76 -1.09 -16.87
CA VAL A 216 -7.05 -2.17 -17.57
C VAL A 216 -6.07 -2.84 -16.62
N ILE A 217 -6.04 -4.17 -16.62
CA ILE A 217 -5.02 -4.98 -15.94
C ILE A 217 -4.19 -5.70 -17.00
N SER A 218 -2.87 -5.57 -16.93
CA SER A 218 -1.94 -6.09 -17.92
C SER A 218 -0.64 -6.54 -17.28
N THR A 219 0.04 -7.50 -17.90
CA THR A 219 1.41 -7.93 -17.53
C THR A 219 2.50 -7.09 -18.21
N ARG A 220 2.10 -6.09 -19.00
CA ARG A 220 2.97 -5.15 -19.73
C ARG A 220 2.42 -3.73 -19.61
N ARG A 221 3.29 -2.72 -19.76
CA ARG A 221 2.90 -1.30 -19.77
C ARG A 221 1.74 -1.07 -20.75
N VAL A 222 0.68 -0.42 -20.28
CA VAL A 222 -0.50 -0.07 -21.08
C VAL A 222 -0.28 1.28 -21.77
N GLY A 223 0.23 2.26 -21.02
CA GLY A 223 0.31 3.66 -21.42
C GLY A 223 -1.04 4.37 -21.38
N CYS A 224 -1.02 5.69 -21.49
CA CYS A 224 -2.22 6.52 -21.59
C CYS A 224 -2.66 6.53 -23.07
N ARG A 225 -3.86 6.02 -23.33
CA ARG A 225 -4.44 5.92 -24.68
C ARG A 225 -5.77 6.62 -24.73
#